data_AF-A0A257KCQ5-F1
#
_entry.id   AF-A0A257KCQ5-F1
#
_cell.length_a   1.000
_cell.length_b   1.000
_cell.length_c   1.000
_cell.angle_alpha   90.00
_cell.angle_beta   90.00
_cell.angle_gamma   90.00
#
_symmetry.space_group_name_H-M   'P 1'
#
loop_
_entity.id
_entity.type
_entity.pdbx_description
1 polymer ?
#
loop_
_entity_poly.entity_id
_entity_poly.type
_entity_poly.pdbx_seq_one_letter_code
_entity_poly.pdbx_strand_id
1 'polypeptide(L)'
;MPQEFKAPLGLKVFLVVVVIVLFFYNFYYVGYRQNKNKSEFFKRAFTTKVISSDSYEGRTIEYQLENGLKIYFLLPIDSKIELQDLVQKSKETYLYNVYRKNNENEYKYYTTYNFGKMQ
;
A
#
# COMPACT_ATOMS: atom_id res chain seq x y z
N MET A 1 29.11 -36.07 -19.93
CA MET A 1 27.85 -35.67 -20.58
C MET A 1 26.84 -35.39 -19.48
N PRO A 2 26.18 -34.22 -19.43
CA PRO A 2 25.16 -33.98 -18.42
C PRO A 2 23.96 -34.89 -18.71
N GLN A 3 23.54 -35.67 -17.71
CA GLN A 3 22.32 -36.48 -17.80
C GLN A 3 21.12 -35.53 -17.89
N GLU A 4 20.40 -35.58 -19.00
CA GLU A 4 19.11 -34.90 -19.13
C GLU A 4 18.10 -35.57 -18.21
N PHE A 5 17.74 -34.89 -17.12
CA PHE A 5 16.68 -35.33 -16.23
C PHE A 5 15.33 -35.27 -16.97
N LYS A 6 14.85 -36.42 -17.46
CA LYS A 6 13.52 -36.55 -18.07
C LYS A 6 12.48 -36.77 -16.98
N ALA A 7 11.96 -35.68 -16.42
CA ALA A 7 10.85 -35.73 -15.47
C ALA A 7 9.64 -36.48 -16.07
N PRO A 8 8.97 -37.37 -15.31
CA PRO A 8 7.75 -38.02 -15.75
C PRO A 8 6.67 -36.97 -16.04
N LEU A 9 5.84 -37.22 -17.06
CA LEU A 9 4.83 -36.25 -17.51
C LEU A 9 3.94 -35.74 -16.37
N GLY A 10 3.55 -36.64 -15.45
CA GLY A 10 2.75 -36.29 -14.26
C GLY A 10 3.44 -35.26 -13.34
N LEU A 11 4.75 -35.36 -13.14
CA LEU A 11 5.51 -34.38 -12.35
C LEU A 11 5.56 -33.02 -13.05
N LYS A 12 5.71 -32.99 -14.37
CA LYS A 12 5.67 -31.74 -15.16
C LYS A 12 4.32 -31.05 -15.05
N VAL A 13 3.23 -31.80 -15.22
CA VAL A 13 1.87 -31.26 -15.08
C VAL A 13 1.62 -30.76 -13.66
N PHE A 14 2.03 -31.51 -12.65
CA PHE A 14 1.91 -31.09 -11.25
C PHE A 14 2.63 -29.77 -10.97
N LEU A 15 3.88 -29.62 -11.42
CA LEU A 15 4.63 -28.37 -11.23
C LEU A 15 3.96 -27.17 -11.92
N VAL A 16 3.43 -27.35 -13.13
CA VAL A 16 2.69 -26.30 -13.84
C VAL A 16 1.43 -25.90 -13.05
N VAL A 17 0.67 -26.88 -12.55
CA VAL A 17 -0.53 -26.61 -11.74
C VAL A 17 -0.17 -25.85 -10.45
N VAL A 18 0.90 -26.23 -9.76
CA VAL A 18 1.36 -25.53 -8.55
C VAL A 18 1.71 -24.07 -8.85
N VAL A 19 2.43 -23.79 -9.95
CA VAL A 19 2.77 -22.43 -10.36
C VAL A 19 1.50 -21.61 -10.65
N ILE A 20 0.53 -22.20 -11.35
CA ILE A 20 -0.75 -21.56 -11.65
C ILE A 20 -1.51 -21.23 -10.36
N VAL A 21 -1.60 -22.17 -9.42
CA VAL A 21 -2.28 -21.96 -8.13
C VAL A 21 -1.60 -20.85 -7.33
N LEU A 22 -0.27 -20.84 -7.26
CA LEU A 22 0.48 -19.79 -6.57
C LEU A 22 0.27 -18.42 -7.22
N PHE A 23 0.19 -18.36 -8.54
CA PHE A 23 -0.10 -17.14 -9.28
C PHE A 23 -1.48 -16.58 -8.91
N PHE A 24 -2.53 -17.41 -9.00
CA PHE A 24 -3.90 -16.99 -8.67
C PHE A 24 -4.05 -16.62 -7.19
N TYR A 25 -3.39 -17.36 -6.29
CA TYR A 25 -3.38 -17.04 -4.86
C TYR A 25 -2.79 -15.66 -4.60
N ASN A 26 -1.62 -15.36 -5.17
CA ASN A 26 -0.99 -14.04 -5.01
C ASN A 26 -1.86 -12.92 -5.60
N PHE A 27 -2.40 -13.13 -6.81
CA PHE A 27 -3.26 -12.15 -7.46
C PHE A 27 -4.51 -11.84 -6.62
N TYR A 28 -5.19 -12.88 -6.13
CA TYR A 28 -6.38 -12.72 -5.29
C TYR A 28 -6.05 -12.06 -3.95
N TYR A 29 -4.96 -12.50 -3.30
CA TYR A 29 -4.54 -11.96 -2.00
C TYR A 29 -4.23 -10.46 -2.07
N VAL A 30 -3.45 -10.03 -3.07
CA VAL A 30 -3.10 -8.61 -3.26
C VAL A 30 -4.33 -7.79 -3.61
N GLY A 31 -5.15 -8.25 -4.55
CA GLY A 31 -6.36 -7.53 -4.97
C GLY A 31 -7.37 -7.36 -3.84
N TYR A 32 -7.58 -8.41 -3.04
CA TYR A 32 -8.48 -8.34 -1.88
C TYR A 32 -8.00 -7.34 -0.82
N ARG A 33 -6.69 -7.34 -0.51
CA ARG A 33 -6.10 -6.40 0.46
C ARG A 33 -6.24 -4.94 0.01
N GLN A 34 -5.98 -4.65 -1.27
CA GLN A 34 -6.12 -3.29 -1.79
C GLN A 34 -7.57 -2.80 -1.75
N ASN A 35 -8.52 -3.64 -2.17
CA ASN A 35 -9.94 -3.29 -2.12
C ASN A 35 -10.42 -3.08 -0.68
N LYS A 36 -9.98 -3.94 0.25
CA LYS A 36 -10.27 -3.76 1.68
C LYS A 36 -9.68 -2.45 2.19
N ASN A 37 -8.42 -2.14 1.89
CA ASN A 37 -7.80 -0.88 2.31
C ASN A 37 -8.56 0.34 1.79
N LYS A 38 -8.93 0.36 0.50
CA LYS A 38 -9.71 1.46 -0.10
C LYS A 38 -11.10 1.60 0.52
N SER A 39 -11.78 0.48 0.79
CA SER A 39 -13.10 0.47 1.44
C SER A 39 -13.01 0.98 2.88
N GLU A 40 -12.08 0.46 3.68
CA GLU A 40 -11.89 0.88 5.07
C GLU A 40 -11.44 2.33 5.16
N PHE A 41 -10.55 2.77 4.26
CA PHE A 41 -10.14 4.16 4.15
C PHE A 41 -11.36 5.04 3.92
N PHE A 42 -12.21 4.73 2.95
CA PHE A 42 -13.41 5.53 2.65
C PHE A 42 -14.38 5.61 3.84
N LYS A 43 -14.70 4.46 4.46
CA LYS A 43 -15.75 4.35 5.48
C LYS A 43 -15.38 5.02 6.81
N ARG A 44 -14.13 4.90 7.25
CA ARG A 44 -13.73 5.31 8.60
C ARG A 44 -13.40 6.80 8.69
N ALA A 45 -13.82 7.44 9.77
CA ALA A 45 -13.20 8.67 10.27
C ALA A 45 -12.02 8.28 11.17
N PHE A 46 -10.89 8.97 11.05
CA PHE A 46 -9.73 8.68 11.89
C PHE A 46 -8.75 9.85 11.97
N THR A 47 -7.94 9.82 13.02
CA THR A 47 -6.72 10.59 13.17
C THR A 47 -5.62 9.60 13.55
N THR A 48 -4.54 9.52 12.77
CA THR A 48 -3.51 8.49 12.95
C THR A 48 -2.16 8.98 12.44
N LYS A 49 -1.05 8.39 12.92
CA LYS A 49 0.29 8.77 12.48
C LYS A 49 0.81 7.87 11.38
N VAL A 50 1.72 8.42 10.58
CA VAL A 50 2.55 7.67 9.64
C VAL A 50 3.71 7.05 10.42
N ILE A 51 3.79 5.72 10.39
CA ILE A 51 4.78 4.96 11.18
C ILE A 51 5.90 4.39 10.34
N SER A 52 5.67 4.17 9.04
CA SER A 52 6.69 3.69 8.12
C SER A 52 6.39 4.13 6.68
N SER A 53 7.42 4.08 5.84
CA SER A 53 7.32 4.30 4.41
C SER A 53 8.21 3.30 3.68
N ASP A 54 7.73 2.75 2.58
CA ASP A 54 8.49 1.84 1.73
C ASP A 54 8.32 2.23 0.25
N SER A 55 9.37 2.03 -0.54
CA SER A 55 9.37 2.31 -1.98
C SER A 55 9.23 1.02 -2.75
N TYR A 56 8.08 0.82 -3.38
CA TYR A 56 7.84 -0.32 -4.24
C TYR A 56 8.41 -0.06 -5.64
N GLU A 57 9.51 -0.76 -5.94
CA GLU A 57 10.19 -0.76 -7.25
C GLU A 57 10.55 0.65 -7.78
N GLY A 58 10.70 1.65 -6.90
CA GLY A 58 10.99 3.03 -7.30
C GLY A 58 9.87 3.71 -8.08
N ARG A 59 8.64 3.16 -8.06
CA ARG A 59 7.47 3.69 -8.79
C ARG A 59 6.40 4.21 -7.86
N THR A 60 6.26 3.59 -6.69
CA THR A 60 5.21 3.93 -5.73
C THR A 60 5.78 3.96 -4.34
N ILE A 61 5.43 4.96 -3.56
CA ILE A 61 5.74 5.03 -2.13
C ILE A 61 4.50 4.59 -1.37
N GLU A 62 4.63 3.54 -0.57
CA GLU A 62 3.65 3.09 0.40
C GLU A 62 3.95 3.76 1.75
N TYR A 63 2.96 4.44 2.33
CA TYR A 63 2.99 4.94 3.70
C TYR A 63 2.06 4.11 4.56
N GLN A 64 2.58 3.55 5.65
CA GLN A 64 1.79 2.77 6.59
C GLN A 64 1.37 3.64 7.77
N LEU A 65 0.08 3.60 8.06
CA LEU A 65 -0.53 4.31 9.18
C LEU A 65 -0.61 3.41 10.40
N GLU A 66 -0.56 4.00 11.59
CA GLU A 66 -0.62 3.30 12.87
C GLU A 66 -1.92 2.47 13.03
N ASN A 67 -3.02 2.90 12.40
CA ASN A 67 -4.27 2.15 12.38
C ASN A 67 -4.32 0.98 11.37
N GLY A 68 -3.20 0.66 10.72
CA GLY A 68 -3.06 -0.44 9.77
C GLY A 68 -3.52 -0.14 8.34
N LEU A 69 -4.00 1.08 8.06
CA LEU A 69 -4.29 1.53 6.70
C LEU A 69 -3.01 1.95 5.97
N LYS A 70 -3.08 1.97 4.64
CA LYS A 70 -1.94 2.29 3.78
C LYS A 70 -2.31 3.37 2.77
N ILE A 71 -1.41 4.32 2.52
CA ILE A 71 -1.54 5.37 1.50
C ILE A 71 -0.45 5.18 0.45
N TYR A 72 -0.79 5.36 -0.81
CA TYR A 72 0.12 5.13 -1.94
C TYR A 72 0.28 6.42 -2.75
N PHE A 73 1.52 6.74 -3.11
CA PHE A 73 1.90 7.88 -3.95
C PHE A 73 2.73 7.40 -5.13
N LEU A 74 2.45 7.85 -6.36
CA LEU A 74 3.27 7.59 -7.53
C LEU A 74 4.49 8.53 -7.54
N LEU A 75 5.60 8.10 -8.14
CA LEU A 75 6.75 8.97 -8.38
C LEU A 75 6.67 9.59 -9.78
N PRO A 76 7.19 10.82 -9.99
CA PRO A 76 7.79 11.73 -9.01
C PRO A 76 6.77 12.70 -8.41
N ILE A 77 6.84 12.91 -7.09
CA ILE A 77 6.02 13.91 -6.38
C ILE A 77 6.91 14.75 -5.50
N ASP A 78 6.76 16.08 -5.64
CA ASP A 78 7.54 17.09 -4.94
C ASP A 78 7.07 17.31 -3.48
N SER A 79 5.85 16.91 -3.14
CA SER A 79 5.27 17.05 -1.80
C SER A 79 4.90 15.67 -1.25
N LYS A 80 5.76 15.15 -0.37
CA LYS A 80 5.59 13.82 0.23
C LYS A 80 5.18 13.92 1.69
N ILE A 81 4.34 12.98 2.09
CA ILE A 81 4.11 12.70 3.51
C ILE A 81 5.43 12.24 4.13
N GLU A 82 5.68 12.63 5.38
CA GLU A 82 6.85 12.24 6.15
C GLU A 82 6.47 11.31 7.31
N LEU A 83 7.47 10.61 7.85
CA LEU A 83 7.30 9.83 9.06
C LEU A 83 6.85 10.76 10.20
N GLN A 84 5.97 10.24 11.08
CA GLN A 84 5.36 10.97 12.20
C GLN A 84 4.36 12.09 11.81
N ASP A 85 4.13 12.34 10.52
CA ASP A 85 3.01 13.16 10.09
C ASP A 85 1.69 12.56 10.58
N LEU A 86 0.77 13.44 10.94
CA LEU A 86 -0.55 13.07 11.45
C LEU A 86 -1.57 13.24 10.32
N VAL A 87 -2.27 12.15 10.02
CA VAL A 87 -3.27 12.07 8.97
C VAL A 87 -4.65 12.09 9.62
N GLN A 88 -5.46 13.08 9.25
CA GLN A 88 -6.83 13.23 9.73
C GLN A 88 -7.82 13.14 8.57
N LYS A 89 -8.91 12.41 8.79
CA LYS A 89 -9.91 12.14 7.76
C LYS A 89 -11.31 12.06 8.38
N SER A 90 -12.29 12.66 7.71
CA SER A 90 -13.71 12.49 8.04
C SER A 90 -14.27 11.19 7.48
N LYS A 91 -15.43 10.73 7.97
CA LYS A 91 -16.10 9.54 7.42
C LYS A 91 -16.54 9.76 5.98
N GLU A 92 -16.67 8.67 5.21
CA GLU A 92 -17.30 8.64 3.88
C GLU A 92 -16.72 9.64 2.86
N THR A 93 -15.41 9.87 2.92
CA THR A 93 -14.68 10.70 1.96
C THR A 93 -13.36 10.03 1.59
N TYR A 94 -12.72 10.50 0.52
CA TYR A 94 -11.33 10.18 0.21
C TYR A 94 -10.37 11.32 0.56
N LEU A 95 -10.90 12.46 0.99
CA LEU A 95 -10.10 13.62 1.38
C LEU A 95 -9.52 13.42 2.78
N TYR A 96 -8.23 13.68 2.93
CA TYR A 96 -7.55 13.65 4.21
C TYR A 96 -6.55 14.80 4.30
N ASN A 97 -6.44 15.35 5.51
CA ASN A 97 -5.51 16.40 5.85
C ASN A 97 -4.27 15.77 6.46
N VAL A 98 -3.11 16.34 6.13
CA VAL A 98 -1.82 15.98 6.72
C VAL A 98 -1.35 17.14 7.56
N TYR A 99 -0.94 16.84 8.79
CA TYR A 99 -0.38 17.77 9.74
C TYR A 99 1.05 17.35 10.07
N ARG A 100 1.95 18.33 10.12
CA ARG A 100 3.38 18.12 10.38
C ARG A 100 3.78 18.85 11.65
N LYS A 101 4.67 18.23 12.44
CA LYS A 101 5.25 18.89 13.61
C LYS A 101 6.18 20.02 13.17
N ASN A 102 6.03 21.18 13.80
CA ASN A 102 7.00 22.27 13.71
C ASN A 102 8.11 22.12 14.77
N ASN A 103 9.03 23.09 14.82
CA ASN A 103 10.11 23.14 15.80
C ASN A 103 9.64 23.29 17.25
N GLU A 104 8.38 23.66 17.47
CA GLU A 104 7.75 23.81 18.79
C GLU A 104 7.00 22.54 19.22
N ASN A 105 7.15 21.44 18.47
CA ASN A 105 6.43 20.17 18.67
C ASN A 105 4.90 20.23 18.45
N GLU A 106 4.39 21.29 17.83
CA GLU A 106 2.98 21.45 17.49
C GLU A 106 2.69 20.93 16.09
N TYR A 107 1.59 20.19 15.93
CA TYR A 107 1.11 19.75 14.62
C TYR A 107 0.41 20.91 13.91
N LYS A 108 1.01 21.40 12.81
CA LYS A 108 0.42 22.41 11.94
C LYS A 108 -0.06 21.78 10.65
N TYR A 109 -1.15 22.32 10.11
CA TYR A 109 -1.66 21.90 8.82
C TYR A 109 -0.57 22.03 7.75
N TYR A 110 -0.33 20.95 7.01
CA TYR A 110 0.63 20.92 5.92
C TYR A 110 -0.08 20.96 4.57
N THR A 111 -0.97 20.00 4.31
CA THR A 111 -1.68 19.92 3.02
C THR A 111 -2.92 19.02 3.11
N THR A 112 -3.71 19.01 2.03
CA THR A 112 -4.87 18.14 1.85
C THR A 112 -4.68 17.30 0.60
N TYR A 113 -4.98 16.02 0.73
CA TYR A 113 -4.82 15.02 -0.32
C TYR A 113 -6.13 14.27 -0.57
N ASN A 114 -6.20 13.58 -1.71
CA ASN A 114 -7.35 12.77 -2.09
C ASN A 114 -6.90 11.34 -2.42
N PHE A 115 -7.27 10.39 -1.57
CA PHE A 115 -6.93 8.97 -1.74
C PHE A 115 -7.55 8.34 -3.01
N GLY A 116 -8.66 8.89 -3.49
CA GLY A 116 -9.35 8.42 -4.69
C GLY A 116 -8.70 8.89 -5.99
N LYS A 117 -7.81 9.90 -5.92
CA LYS A 117 -7.02 10.35 -7.05
C LYS A 117 -5.63 9.74 -6.93
N MET A 118 -5.09 9.28 -8.06
CA MET A 118 -3.67 8.98 -8.13
C MET A 118 -2.92 10.28 -7.89
N GLN A 119 -2.14 10.30 -6.81
CA GLN A 119 -1.17 11.36 -6.53
C GLN A 119 0.11 10.90 -7.15
#